data_AF-A0A202DHA8-F1
#
_entry.id   AF-A0A202DHA8-F1
#
_cell.length_a   1.000
_cell.length_b   1.000
_cell.length_c   1.000
_cell.angle_alpha   90.00
_cell.angle_beta   90.00
_cell.angle_gamma   90.00
#
_symmetry.space_group_name_H-M   'P 1'
#
loop_
_entity.id
_entity.type
_entity.pdbx_description
1 polymer ?
#
loop_
_entity_poly.entity_id
_entity_poly.type
_entity_poly.pdbx_seq_one_letter_code
_entity_poly.pdbx_strand_id
1 'polypeptide(L)'
;MVTDLDDFKSPNRKPWLVVILVILVVAVFVVRERSHKLDLDRKSREIEAVKAQKIQANAEPEFAAVSEEKAPMPAAVPQKVADVSSAMEKAKEFEQKRLFGKARELYIDILSQSIDAAARRQVEVSLGKIHIHLIMTPSAMPEKAEHVVKSGDSLDKIAKKYNTTVDLLAKSNNISNPSLIKAGDVVRVFNGTFKCKVSKSNNDMVIYLDDKFFKRYRVGTGKFGKTPVGTFILTEKQKEPVWWHPSGKSYQFGEPENILGTRWMSLKATGNTPDVKGYGIHGTWEPQSIGKAESAGCVRMRNEEVEELYTYLPNGTAVEIVE
;
A
#
# COMPACT_ATOMS: atom_id res chain seq x y z
N MET A 1 17.66 -81.91 -50.77
CA MET A 1 17.72 -81.46 -49.36
C MET A 1 19.04 -80.73 -49.17
N VAL A 2 18.94 -79.51 -48.64
CA VAL A 2 19.92 -78.41 -48.49
C VAL A 2 20.79 -78.68 -47.24
N THR A 3 22.11 -78.90 -47.37
CA THR A 3 23.29 -78.00 -47.16
C THR A 3 23.36 -77.20 -45.85
N ASP A 4 24.46 -77.50 -45.12
CA ASP A 4 25.40 -76.67 -44.36
C ASP A 4 24.94 -75.50 -43.46
N LEU A 5 25.37 -75.61 -42.20
CA LEU A 5 25.51 -74.54 -41.22
C LEU A 5 27.01 -74.31 -40.98
N ASP A 6 27.61 -73.44 -41.79
CA ASP A 6 28.90 -72.78 -41.49
C ASP A 6 28.91 -71.40 -42.16
N ASP A 7 28.67 -70.34 -41.37
CA ASP A 7 29.34 -69.03 -41.44
C ASP A 7 28.52 -67.99 -40.66
N PHE A 8 28.91 -67.70 -39.42
CA PHE A 8 28.62 -66.41 -38.79
C PHE A 8 29.93 -65.76 -38.36
N LYS A 9 30.67 -65.26 -39.37
CA LYS A 9 31.71 -64.25 -39.16
C LYS A 9 31.10 -63.00 -38.55
N SER A 10 31.52 -62.71 -37.32
CA SER A 10 31.31 -61.44 -36.62
C SER A 10 31.66 -60.24 -37.52
N PRO A 11 30.74 -59.28 -37.76
CA PRO A 11 31.09 -58.07 -38.48
C PRO A 11 31.96 -57.19 -37.58
N ASN A 12 33.14 -56.89 -38.10
CA ASN A 12 34.15 -55.95 -37.64
C ASN A 12 33.55 -54.75 -36.85
N ARG A 13 33.38 -54.92 -35.52
CA ARG A 13 32.90 -53.85 -34.64
C ARG A 13 34.02 -52.83 -34.52
N LYS A 14 33.93 -51.73 -35.28
CA LYS A 14 34.84 -50.57 -35.21
C LYS A 14 34.79 -49.97 -33.80
N PRO A 15 35.69 -50.36 -32.86
CA PRO A 15 35.55 -50.02 -31.45
C PRO A 15 35.71 -48.51 -31.24
N TRP A 16 36.48 -47.88 -32.14
CA TRP A 16 36.74 -46.45 -32.18
C TRP A 16 35.47 -45.60 -32.40
N LEU A 17 34.44 -46.11 -33.09
CA LEU A 17 33.17 -45.38 -33.25
C LEU A 17 32.38 -45.30 -31.94
N VAL A 18 32.43 -46.35 -31.12
CA VAL A 18 31.82 -46.36 -29.77
C VAL A 18 32.57 -45.40 -28.86
N VAL A 19 33.91 -45.37 -28.95
CA VAL A 19 34.76 -44.42 -28.20
C VAL A 19 34.43 -42.97 -28.58
N ILE A 20 34.28 -42.64 -29.86
CA ILE A 20 33.89 -41.30 -30.32
C ILE A 20 32.50 -40.92 -29.80
N LEU A 21 31.53 -41.84 -29.85
CA LEU A 21 30.17 -41.59 -29.34
C LEU A 21 30.18 -41.29 -27.84
N VAL A 22 30.94 -42.06 -27.05
CA VAL A 22 31.10 -41.83 -25.61
C VAL A 22 31.74 -40.48 -25.33
N ILE A 23 32.80 -40.10 -26.07
CA ILE A 23 33.44 -38.78 -25.94
C ILE A 23 32.46 -37.65 -26.26
N LEU A 24 31.63 -37.78 -27.31
CA LEU A 24 30.62 -36.79 -27.66
C LEU A 24 29.53 -36.65 -26.58
N VAL A 25 29.04 -37.75 -26.04
CA VAL A 25 28.05 -37.74 -24.95
C VAL A 25 28.63 -37.08 -23.68
N VAL A 26 29.87 -37.41 -23.32
CA VAL A 26 30.57 -36.78 -22.19
C VAL A 26 30.79 -35.28 -22.45
N ALA A 27 31.18 -34.89 -23.67
CA ALA A 27 31.36 -33.48 -24.02
C ALA A 27 30.04 -32.70 -23.93
N VAL A 28 28.94 -33.25 -24.44
CA VAL A 28 27.60 -32.64 -24.32
C VAL A 28 27.17 -32.52 -22.86
N PHE A 29 27.42 -33.56 -22.05
CA PHE A 29 27.11 -33.54 -20.62
C PHE A 29 27.91 -32.45 -19.89
N VAL A 30 29.22 -32.35 -20.14
CA VAL A 30 30.11 -31.33 -19.55
C VAL A 30 29.68 -29.92 -19.96
N VAL A 31 29.32 -29.70 -21.23
CA VAL A 31 28.82 -28.40 -21.72
C VAL A 31 27.50 -28.05 -21.05
N ARG A 32 26.58 -29.01 -20.92
CA ARG A 32 25.29 -28.82 -20.25
C ARG A 32 25.45 -28.50 -18.77
N GLU A 33 26.35 -29.18 -18.07
CA GLU A 33 26.63 -28.96 -16.66
C GLU A 33 27.27 -27.59 -16.42
N ARG A 34 28.21 -27.18 -17.29
CA ARG A 34 28.77 -25.81 -17.27
C ARG A 34 27.70 -24.74 -17.52
N SER A 35 26.81 -24.96 -18.49
CA SER A 35 25.71 -24.04 -18.79
C SER A 35 24.75 -23.90 -17.60
N HIS A 36 24.39 -25.03 -16.96
CA HIS A 36 23.54 -25.03 -15.78
C HIS A 36 24.19 -24.30 -14.59
N LYS A 37 25.50 -24.49 -14.38
CA LYS A 37 26.25 -23.78 -13.33
C LYS A 37 26.28 -22.27 -13.58
N LEU A 38 26.49 -21.83 -14.83
CA LEU A 38 26.45 -20.41 -15.20
C LEU A 38 25.07 -19.78 -14.97
N ASP A 39 23.99 -20.52 -15.24
CA ASP A 39 22.62 -20.05 -15.03
C ASP A 39 22.28 -19.92 -13.53
N LEU A 40 22.78 -20.84 -12.71
CA LEU A 40 22.68 -20.75 -11.24
C LEU A 40 23.49 -19.58 -10.68
N ASP A 41 24.72 -19.36 -11.16
CA ASP A 41 25.57 -18.25 -10.72
C ASP A 41 24.98 -16.88 -11.13
N ARG A 42 24.30 -16.83 -12.28
CA ARG A 42 23.56 -15.65 -12.73
C ARG A 42 22.34 -15.39 -11.83
N LYS A 43 21.52 -16.41 -11.56
CA LYS A 43 20.35 -16.29 -10.67
C LYS A 43 20.74 -15.89 -9.26
N SER A 44 21.84 -16.44 -8.73
CA SER A 44 22.38 -16.05 -7.41
C SER A 44 22.80 -14.58 -7.39
N ARG A 45 23.49 -14.10 -8.43
CA ARG A 45 23.86 -12.67 -8.57
C ARG A 45 22.64 -11.75 -8.74
N GLU A 46 21.62 -12.18 -9.47
CA GLU A 46 20.35 -11.45 -9.58
C GLU A 46 19.62 -11.38 -8.23
N ILE A 47 19.62 -12.47 -7.45
CA ILE A 47 19.04 -12.49 -6.09
C ILE A 47 19.84 -11.59 -5.14
N GLU A 48 21.16 -11.62 -5.18
CA GLU A 48 22.02 -10.74 -4.38
C GLU A 48 21.86 -9.28 -4.76
N ALA A 49 21.78 -8.95 -6.06
CA ALA A 49 21.51 -7.60 -6.53
C ALA A 49 20.13 -7.11 -6.07
N VAL A 50 19.09 -7.93 -6.16
CA VAL A 50 17.74 -7.60 -5.66
C VAL A 50 17.74 -7.44 -4.14
N LYS A 51 18.49 -8.26 -3.39
CA LYS A 51 18.66 -8.11 -1.94
C LYS A 51 19.39 -6.82 -1.59
N ALA A 52 20.49 -6.50 -2.28
CA ALA A 52 21.25 -5.27 -2.07
C ALA A 52 20.40 -4.02 -2.39
N GLN A 53 19.63 -4.06 -3.47
CA GLN A 53 18.72 -2.99 -3.86
C GLN A 53 17.55 -2.82 -2.86
N LYS A 54 17.09 -3.93 -2.27
CA LYS A 54 16.06 -3.91 -1.21
C LYS A 54 16.60 -3.43 0.13
N ILE A 55 17.88 -3.66 0.44
CA ILE A 55 18.55 -3.09 1.62
C ILE A 55 18.73 -1.58 1.45
N GLN A 56 19.03 -1.10 0.24
CA GLN A 56 19.20 0.33 -0.05
C GLN A 56 17.86 1.08 -0.15
N ALA A 57 16.77 0.40 -0.51
CA ALA A 57 15.40 0.92 -0.47
C ALA A 57 14.71 0.80 0.91
N ASN A 58 15.34 0.09 1.86
CA ASN A 58 14.93 -0.03 3.26
C ASN A 58 15.67 0.97 4.17
N ALA A 59 16.15 2.09 3.64
CA ALA A 59 16.26 3.27 4.49
C ALA A 59 14.84 3.52 5.04
N GLU A 60 14.60 3.14 6.29
CA GLU A 60 13.33 3.35 6.98
C GLU A 60 12.91 4.79 6.71
N PRO A 61 11.66 5.07 6.33
CA PRO A 61 11.18 6.43 6.36
C PRO A 61 11.22 6.86 7.83
N GLU A 62 12.30 7.55 8.19
CA GLU A 62 12.53 8.07 9.51
C GLU A 62 11.40 9.06 9.78
N PHE A 63 10.49 8.70 10.69
CA PHE A 63 9.79 9.72 11.45
C PHE A 63 10.88 10.39 12.29
N ALA A 64 11.46 11.46 11.77
CA ALA A 64 12.42 12.25 12.52
C ALA A 64 11.79 12.57 13.89
N ALA A 65 12.47 12.16 14.96
CA ALA A 65 12.01 12.37 16.32
C ALA A 65 11.94 13.88 16.58
N VAL A 66 10.75 14.46 16.48
CA VAL A 66 10.50 15.82 16.93
C VAL A 66 10.26 15.74 18.43
N SER A 67 11.26 16.15 19.21
CA SER A 67 11.12 16.42 20.63
C SER A 67 9.95 17.39 20.86
N GLU A 68 9.06 17.05 21.79
CA GLU A 68 7.99 17.92 22.27
C GLU A 68 8.59 19.17 22.92
N GLU A 69 8.82 20.22 22.14
CA GLU A 69 9.02 21.56 22.70
C GLU A 69 7.66 22.24 22.81
N LYS A 70 7.20 22.37 24.05
CA LYS A 70 5.96 23.06 24.42
C LYS A 70 6.11 24.56 24.11
N ALA A 71 5.73 24.97 22.90
CA ALA A 71 5.85 26.35 22.47
C ALA A 71 4.94 27.28 23.31
N PRO A 72 5.45 28.42 23.80
CA PRO A 72 4.60 29.45 24.40
C PRO A 72 3.82 30.17 23.30
N MET A 73 2.56 30.52 23.60
CA MET A 73 1.71 31.36 22.73
C MET A 73 2.36 32.72 22.48
N PRO A 74 2.42 33.21 21.22
CA PRO A 74 2.56 34.63 20.96
C PRO A 74 1.19 35.26 20.70
N ALA A 75 0.88 36.30 21.46
CA ALA A 75 -0.18 37.25 21.15
C ALA A 75 0.27 38.21 20.03
N ALA A 76 -0.72 38.66 19.25
CA ALA A 76 -0.75 39.70 18.20
C ALA A 76 -0.74 39.19 16.74
N VAL A 77 -1.93 39.14 16.10
CA VAL A 77 -2.08 39.04 14.64
C VAL A 77 -3.24 39.92 14.16
N PRO A 78 -2.98 41.06 13.49
CA PRO A 78 -4.06 41.74 12.78
C PRO A 78 -3.72 42.22 11.36
N GLN A 79 -3.04 41.42 10.52
CA GLN A 79 -2.92 41.74 9.07
C GLN A 79 -3.00 40.53 8.10
N LYS A 80 -2.67 39.30 8.51
CA LYS A 80 -2.67 38.11 7.61
C LYS A 80 -4.01 37.38 7.50
N VAL A 81 -4.96 37.66 8.40
CA VAL A 81 -6.24 36.92 8.52
C VAL A 81 -7.22 37.26 7.39
N ALA A 82 -7.19 38.49 6.87
CA ALA A 82 -8.08 38.92 5.79
C ALA A 82 -7.81 38.18 4.46
N ASP A 83 -6.54 37.89 4.18
CA ASP A 83 -6.12 37.15 2.98
C ASP A 83 -6.59 35.69 3.01
N VAL A 84 -6.47 35.03 4.18
CA VAL A 84 -6.95 33.65 4.39
C VAL A 84 -8.46 33.53 4.19
N SER A 85 -9.25 34.48 4.71
CA SER A 85 -10.72 34.44 4.54
C SER A 85 -11.11 34.52 3.07
N SER A 86 -10.51 35.46 2.32
CA SER A 86 -10.77 35.60 0.89
C SER A 86 -10.33 34.36 0.09
N ALA A 87 -9.16 33.80 0.42
CA ALA A 87 -8.67 32.56 -0.17
C ALA A 87 -9.61 31.38 0.10
N MET A 88 -10.16 31.27 1.33
CA MET A 88 -11.14 30.24 1.69
C MET A 88 -12.45 30.38 0.92
N GLU A 89 -12.96 31.60 0.72
CA GLU A 89 -14.16 31.85 -0.10
C GLU A 89 -13.94 31.44 -1.55
N LYS A 90 -12.79 31.80 -2.12
CA LYS A 90 -12.42 31.43 -3.49
C LYS A 90 -12.24 29.91 -3.66
N ALA A 91 -11.63 29.24 -2.67
CA ALA A 91 -11.51 27.79 -2.68
C ALA A 91 -12.89 27.10 -2.66
N LYS A 92 -13.83 27.60 -1.84
CA LYS A 92 -15.22 27.13 -1.81
C LYS A 92 -15.95 27.39 -3.13
N GLU A 93 -15.72 28.53 -3.77
CA GLU A 93 -16.28 28.83 -5.10
C GLU A 93 -15.79 27.82 -6.15
N PHE A 94 -14.50 27.49 -6.17
CA PHE A 94 -13.97 26.45 -7.05
C PHE A 94 -14.57 25.07 -6.74
N GLU A 95 -14.76 24.72 -5.47
CA GLU A 95 -15.43 23.49 -5.06
C GLU A 95 -16.87 23.42 -5.61
N GLN A 96 -17.65 24.49 -5.46
CA GLN A 96 -19.03 24.59 -5.97
C GLN A 96 -19.09 24.47 -7.50
N LYS A 97 -18.11 25.05 -8.20
CA LYS A 97 -17.96 24.93 -9.65
C LYS A 97 -17.34 23.60 -10.11
N ARG A 98 -17.06 22.67 -9.19
CA ARG A 98 -16.42 21.37 -9.44
C ARG A 98 -15.01 21.48 -10.05
N LEU A 99 -14.35 22.62 -9.84
CA LEU A 99 -12.96 22.87 -10.24
C LEU A 99 -12.00 22.35 -9.16
N PHE A 100 -12.08 21.05 -8.87
CA PHE A 100 -11.44 20.43 -7.71
C PHE A 100 -9.92 20.57 -7.67
N GLY A 101 -9.23 20.58 -8.82
CA GLY A 101 -7.79 20.83 -8.87
C GLY A 101 -7.40 22.22 -8.36
N LYS A 102 -8.14 23.26 -8.79
CA LYS A 102 -7.91 24.63 -8.33
C LYS A 102 -8.28 24.82 -6.86
N ALA A 103 -9.38 24.19 -6.42
CA ALA A 103 -9.75 24.19 -5.00
C ALA A 103 -8.69 23.51 -4.13
N ARG A 104 -8.15 22.36 -4.60
CA ARG A 104 -7.06 21.64 -3.93
C ARG A 104 -5.84 22.53 -3.73
N GLU A 105 -5.37 23.19 -4.79
CA GLU A 105 -4.19 24.07 -4.74
C GLU A 105 -4.37 25.16 -3.68
N LEU A 106 -5.50 25.89 -3.72
CA LEU A 106 -5.76 26.93 -2.72
C LEU A 106 -5.86 26.40 -1.30
N TYR A 107 -6.51 25.26 -1.07
CA TYR A 107 -6.59 24.67 0.27
C TYR A 107 -5.23 24.21 0.80
N ILE A 108 -4.34 23.69 -0.06
CA ILE A 108 -2.96 23.36 0.31
C ILE A 108 -2.20 24.63 0.69
N ASP A 109 -2.33 25.70 -0.11
CA ASP A 109 -1.69 26.98 0.17
C ASP A 109 -2.20 27.56 1.50
N ILE A 110 -3.49 27.48 1.79
CA ILE A 110 -4.06 27.93 3.07
C ILE A 110 -3.51 27.11 4.25
N LEU A 111 -3.41 25.78 4.12
CA LEU A 111 -2.84 24.92 5.19
C LEU A 111 -1.36 25.19 5.47
N SER A 112 -0.63 25.74 4.49
CA SER A 112 0.77 26.16 4.63
C SER A 112 0.94 27.44 5.45
N GLN A 113 -0.14 28.21 5.64
CA GLN A 113 -0.14 29.44 6.41
C GLN A 113 -0.48 29.19 7.89
N SER A 114 -0.15 30.16 8.75
CA SER A 114 -0.61 30.17 10.13
C SER A 114 -2.08 30.56 10.17
N ILE A 115 -2.94 29.61 10.52
CA ILE A 115 -4.39 29.75 10.64
C ILE A 115 -4.85 29.16 11.97
N ASP A 116 -5.99 29.62 12.49
CA ASP A 116 -6.54 29.06 13.72
C ASP A 116 -7.02 27.61 13.53
N ALA A 117 -7.22 26.90 14.65
CA ALA A 117 -7.57 25.49 14.64
C ALA A 117 -8.93 25.20 13.98
N ALA A 118 -9.91 26.11 14.09
CA ALA A 118 -11.23 25.93 13.50
C ALA A 118 -11.18 26.08 11.98
N ALA A 119 -10.49 27.11 11.48
CA ALA A 119 -10.22 27.30 10.06
C ALA A 119 -9.45 26.11 9.48
N ARG A 120 -8.40 25.65 10.17
CA ARG A 120 -7.64 24.47 9.77
C ARG A 120 -8.53 23.24 9.63
N ARG A 121 -9.40 22.99 10.60
CA ARG A 121 -10.31 21.84 10.56
C ARG A 121 -11.28 21.91 9.39
N GLN A 122 -11.81 23.08 9.08
CA GLN A 122 -12.68 23.27 7.91
C GLN A 122 -11.93 22.96 6.60
N VAL A 123 -10.73 23.49 6.46
CA VAL A 123 -9.89 23.25 5.27
C VAL A 123 -9.54 21.77 5.13
N GLU A 124 -9.12 21.12 6.21
CA GLU A 124 -8.83 19.68 6.21
C GLU A 124 -10.02 18.82 5.77
N VAL A 125 -11.24 19.19 6.19
CA VAL A 125 -12.47 18.48 5.81
C VAL A 125 -12.76 18.63 4.31
N SER A 126 -12.72 19.85 3.77
CA SER A 126 -12.96 20.09 2.33
C SER A 126 -11.85 19.47 1.48
N LEU A 127 -10.59 19.69 1.84
CA LEU A 127 -9.45 19.16 1.13
C LEU A 127 -9.44 17.63 1.11
N GLY A 128 -9.76 16.98 2.24
CA GLY A 128 -9.88 15.52 2.30
C GLY A 128 -10.95 14.97 1.35
N LYS A 129 -12.10 15.63 1.22
CA LYS A 129 -13.15 15.22 0.25
C LYS A 129 -12.67 15.37 -1.19
N ILE A 130 -12.03 16.50 -1.49
CA ILE A 130 -11.46 16.80 -2.81
C ILE A 130 -10.39 15.77 -3.17
N HIS A 131 -9.47 15.47 -2.26
CA HIS A 131 -8.43 14.47 -2.46
C HIS A 131 -9.02 13.10 -2.80
N ILE A 132 -10.00 12.61 -2.04
CA ILE A 132 -10.68 11.34 -2.34
C ILE A 132 -11.32 11.38 -3.72
N HIS A 133 -12.05 12.45 -4.06
CA HIS A 133 -12.66 12.59 -5.37
C HIS A 133 -11.61 12.51 -6.49
N LEU A 134 -10.50 13.24 -6.35
CA LEU A 134 -9.45 13.29 -7.35
C LEU A 134 -8.73 11.95 -7.49
N ILE A 135 -8.42 11.23 -6.41
CA ILE A 135 -7.76 9.92 -6.51
C ILE A 135 -8.70 8.83 -7.06
N MET A 136 -9.98 8.85 -6.71
CA MET A 136 -10.95 7.80 -7.07
C MET A 136 -11.55 7.95 -8.47
N THR A 137 -11.29 9.05 -9.18
CA THR A 137 -11.84 9.31 -10.52
C THR A 137 -10.74 9.54 -11.55
N PRO A 138 -11.05 9.56 -12.86
CA PRO A 138 -10.07 9.89 -13.90
C PRO A 138 -9.60 11.35 -13.94
N SER A 139 -9.86 12.14 -12.89
CA SER A 139 -9.39 13.52 -12.80
C SER A 139 -7.87 13.62 -12.83
N ALA A 140 -7.38 14.72 -13.43
CA ALA A 140 -5.97 15.08 -13.39
C ALA A 140 -5.55 15.43 -11.96
N MET A 141 -4.34 15.00 -11.59
CA MET A 141 -3.72 15.22 -10.29
C MET A 141 -2.21 15.06 -10.46
N PRO A 142 -1.36 15.92 -9.84
CA PRO A 142 0.09 15.84 -9.99
C PRO A 142 0.69 14.47 -9.64
N GLU A 143 0.09 13.77 -8.68
CA GLU A 143 0.52 12.46 -8.20
C GLU A 143 0.03 11.29 -9.09
N LYS A 144 -0.65 11.60 -10.21
CA LYS A 144 -1.06 10.63 -11.23
C LYS A 144 -0.18 10.73 -12.47
N ALA A 145 0.26 9.58 -12.95
CA ALA A 145 1.01 9.44 -14.19
C ALA A 145 0.25 8.55 -15.18
N GLU A 146 0.59 8.64 -16.46
CA GLU A 146 0.06 7.73 -17.48
C GLU A 146 0.96 6.50 -17.62
N HIS A 147 0.32 5.35 -17.81
CA HIS A 147 0.96 4.08 -18.07
C HIS A 147 0.34 3.46 -19.32
N VAL A 148 1.16 3.23 -20.34
CA VAL A 148 0.76 2.48 -21.54
C VAL A 148 0.86 0.98 -21.22
N VAL A 149 -0.28 0.30 -21.21
CA VAL A 149 -0.39 -1.13 -20.96
C VAL A 149 0.39 -1.91 -22.02
N LYS A 150 1.24 -2.84 -21.60
CA LYS A 150 2.06 -3.69 -22.46
C LYS A 150 1.57 -5.13 -22.45
N SER A 151 2.01 -5.91 -23.44
CA SER A 151 1.73 -7.35 -23.46
C SER A 151 2.25 -8.01 -22.18
N GLY A 152 1.38 -8.74 -21.48
CA GLY A 152 1.68 -9.41 -20.22
C GLY A 152 1.38 -8.60 -18.96
N ASP A 153 0.96 -7.33 -19.08
CA ASP A 153 0.46 -6.56 -17.94
C ASP A 153 -0.90 -7.07 -17.47
N SER A 154 -1.15 -6.90 -16.17
CA SER A 154 -2.46 -7.05 -15.53
C SER A 154 -2.63 -5.91 -14.52
N LEU A 155 -3.86 -5.60 -14.09
CA LEU A 155 -4.04 -4.55 -13.07
C LEU A 155 -3.27 -4.87 -11.78
N ASP A 156 -3.17 -6.13 -11.37
CA ASP A 156 -2.35 -6.52 -10.21
C ASP A 156 -0.87 -6.19 -10.38
N LYS A 157 -0.29 -6.51 -11.55
CA LYS A 157 1.12 -6.22 -11.84
C LYS A 157 1.38 -4.72 -11.90
N ILE A 158 0.47 -3.97 -12.54
CA ILE A 158 0.55 -2.51 -12.61
C ILE A 158 0.41 -1.92 -11.21
N ALA A 159 -0.59 -2.33 -10.44
CA ALA A 159 -0.82 -1.85 -9.09
C ALA A 159 0.40 -2.09 -8.19
N LYS A 160 0.98 -3.30 -8.25
CA LYS A 160 2.22 -3.63 -7.54
C LYS A 160 3.41 -2.77 -7.98
N LYS A 161 3.56 -2.53 -9.29
CA LYS A 161 4.65 -1.71 -9.83
C LYS A 161 4.62 -0.27 -9.32
N TYR A 162 3.43 0.30 -9.21
CA TYR A 162 3.24 1.69 -8.79
C TYR A 162 2.88 1.83 -7.29
N ASN A 163 3.04 0.76 -6.51
CA ASN A 163 2.68 0.72 -5.09
C ASN A 163 1.27 1.28 -4.80
N THR A 164 0.29 0.82 -5.57
CA THR A 164 -1.12 1.19 -5.43
C THR A 164 -1.99 -0.06 -5.29
N THR A 165 -3.30 0.10 -5.17
CA THR A 165 -4.25 -1.02 -5.10
C THR A 165 -4.93 -1.22 -6.45
N VAL A 166 -5.37 -2.46 -6.71
CA VAL A 166 -6.20 -2.76 -7.89
C VAL A 166 -7.51 -1.98 -7.84
N ASP A 167 -8.15 -1.89 -6.66
CA ASP A 167 -9.42 -1.17 -6.48
C ASP A 167 -9.27 0.34 -6.79
N LEU A 168 -8.19 0.99 -6.35
CA LEU A 168 -7.92 2.40 -6.67
C LEU A 168 -7.60 2.58 -8.15
N LEU A 169 -6.75 1.71 -8.71
CA LEU A 169 -6.38 1.76 -10.13
C LEU A 169 -7.62 1.60 -11.02
N ALA A 170 -8.51 0.66 -10.69
CA ALA A 170 -9.75 0.45 -11.43
C ALA A 170 -10.68 1.67 -11.35
N LYS A 171 -10.95 2.17 -10.12
CA LYS A 171 -11.81 3.35 -9.90
C LYS A 171 -11.26 4.61 -10.58
N SER A 172 -9.96 4.87 -10.43
CA SER A 172 -9.27 6.01 -11.05
C SER A 172 -9.32 5.99 -12.59
N ASN A 173 -9.71 4.89 -13.21
CA ASN A 173 -9.78 4.74 -14.66
C ASN A 173 -11.16 4.33 -15.17
N ASN A 174 -12.19 4.32 -14.32
CA ASN A 174 -13.53 3.83 -14.64
C ASN A 174 -13.52 2.40 -15.24
N ILE A 175 -12.61 1.54 -14.78
CA ILE A 175 -12.50 0.15 -15.24
C ILE A 175 -13.44 -0.70 -14.40
N SER A 176 -14.57 -1.11 -14.99
CA SER A 176 -15.55 -1.97 -14.30
C SER A 176 -15.11 -3.44 -14.23
N ASN A 177 -14.32 -3.91 -15.20
CA ASN A 177 -13.80 -5.28 -15.22
C ASN A 177 -12.27 -5.26 -15.33
N PRO A 178 -11.55 -5.54 -14.22
CA PRO A 178 -10.09 -5.60 -14.15
C PRO A 178 -9.41 -6.48 -15.21
N SER A 179 -10.08 -7.52 -15.68
CA SER A 179 -9.51 -8.50 -16.63
C SER A 179 -9.54 -8.02 -18.08
N LEU A 180 -10.06 -6.83 -18.38
CA LEU A 180 -10.29 -6.36 -19.76
C LEU A 180 -9.27 -5.35 -20.29
N ILE A 181 -8.18 -5.06 -19.57
CA ILE A 181 -7.14 -4.17 -20.09
C ILE A 181 -6.41 -4.83 -21.28
N LYS A 182 -6.08 -4.05 -22.30
CA LYS A 182 -5.41 -4.49 -23.53
C LYS A 182 -4.10 -3.75 -23.72
N ALA A 183 -3.15 -4.41 -24.37
CA ALA A 183 -1.91 -3.77 -24.78
C ALA A 183 -2.22 -2.55 -25.68
N GLY A 184 -1.61 -1.40 -25.37
CA GLY A 184 -1.87 -0.12 -26.01
C GLY A 184 -2.85 0.79 -25.26
N ASP A 185 -3.63 0.25 -24.31
CA ASP A 185 -4.49 1.08 -23.45
C ASP A 185 -3.62 2.02 -22.61
N VAL A 186 -4.14 3.22 -22.34
CA VAL A 186 -3.50 4.17 -21.42
C VAL A 186 -4.30 4.22 -20.13
N VAL A 187 -3.65 3.86 -19.02
CA VAL A 187 -4.25 3.93 -17.68
C VAL A 187 -3.51 4.95 -16.83
N ARG A 188 -4.26 5.73 -16.04
CA ARG A 188 -3.72 6.62 -15.02
C ARG A 188 -3.35 5.81 -13.79
N VAL A 189 -2.08 5.84 -13.42
CA VAL A 189 -1.54 5.18 -12.24
C VAL A 189 -1.21 6.23 -11.18
N PHE A 190 -1.35 5.85 -9.91
CA PHE A 190 -1.02 6.71 -8.78
C PHE A 190 0.42 6.42 -8.34
N ASN A 191 1.27 7.44 -8.23
CA ASN A 191 2.69 7.29 -7.91
C ASN A 191 3.14 8.04 -6.65
N GLY A 192 2.18 8.52 -5.85
CA GLY A 192 2.48 9.12 -4.56
C GLY A 192 2.55 8.07 -3.45
N THR A 193 3.24 8.42 -2.37
CA THR A 193 3.45 7.54 -1.21
C THR A 193 2.53 7.93 -0.07
N PHE A 194 1.68 6.99 0.36
CA PHE A 194 0.86 7.18 1.54
C PHE A 194 1.61 6.84 2.84
N LYS A 195 1.37 7.65 3.87
CA LYS A 195 1.72 7.37 5.26
C LYS A 195 0.52 7.66 6.15
N CYS A 196 0.48 7.03 7.30
CA CYS A 196 -0.60 7.17 8.26
C CYS A 196 -0.03 7.52 9.64
N LYS A 197 -0.67 8.46 10.35
CA LYS A 197 -0.39 8.77 11.75
C LYS A 197 -1.69 8.68 12.55
N VAL A 198 -1.71 7.86 13.58
CA VAL A 198 -2.83 7.70 14.52
C VAL A 198 -2.47 8.39 15.83
N SER A 199 -3.32 9.27 16.34
CA SER A 199 -3.16 9.85 17.68
C SER A 199 -4.25 9.34 18.60
N LYS A 200 -3.83 8.75 19.73
CA LYS A 200 -4.74 8.17 20.73
C LYS A 200 -5.48 9.25 21.52
N SER A 201 -4.80 10.34 21.87
CA SER A 201 -5.32 11.48 22.62
C SER A 201 -6.34 12.25 21.79
N ASN A 202 -6.03 12.50 20.52
CA ASN A 202 -6.95 13.17 19.60
C ASN A 202 -8.04 12.25 19.05
N ASN A 203 -7.87 10.92 19.18
CA ASN A 203 -8.74 9.91 18.58
C ASN A 203 -8.97 10.16 17.09
N ASP A 204 -7.88 10.43 16.38
CA ASP A 204 -7.89 10.66 14.95
C ASP A 204 -6.75 9.93 14.24
N MET A 205 -6.91 9.85 12.93
CA MET A 205 -5.93 9.27 12.04
C MET A 205 -5.75 10.22 10.85
N VAL A 206 -4.54 10.70 10.66
CA VAL A 206 -4.16 11.56 9.54
C VAL A 206 -3.42 10.74 8.51
N ILE A 207 -3.89 10.81 7.28
CA ILE A 207 -3.22 10.27 6.12
C ILE A 207 -2.40 11.40 5.49
N TYR A 208 -1.19 11.06 5.10
CA TYR A 208 -0.28 11.90 4.35
C TYR A 208 -0.05 11.31 2.98
N LEU A 209 0.12 12.18 1.99
CA LEU A 209 0.53 11.86 0.63
C LEU A 209 1.78 12.68 0.35
N ASP A 210 2.91 12.01 0.13
CA ASP A 210 4.21 12.66 -0.07
C ASP A 210 4.50 13.73 1.02
N ASP A 211 4.30 13.31 2.29
CA ASP A 211 4.48 14.11 3.51
C ASP A 211 3.57 15.33 3.66
N LYS A 212 2.60 15.52 2.75
CA LYS A 212 1.57 16.56 2.85
C LYS A 212 0.26 15.98 3.36
N PHE A 213 -0.54 16.81 4.04
CA PHE A 213 -1.86 16.42 4.52
C PHE A 213 -2.71 15.87 3.36
N PHE A 214 -3.25 14.67 3.52
CA PHE A 214 -4.18 14.06 2.58
C PHE A 214 -5.62 14.07 3.12
N LYS A 215 -5.86 13.44 4.27
CA LYS A 215 -7.19 13.37 4.90
C LYS A 215 -7.07 13.05 6.38
N ARG A 216 -8.04 13.50 7.19
CA ARG A 216 -8.16 13.12 8.60
C ARG A 216 -9.46 12.36 8.85
N TYR A 217 -9.37 11.23 9.52
CA TYR A 217 -10.49 10.42 10.01
C TYR A 217 -10.60 10.52 11.51
N ARG A 218 -11.83 10.48 12.03
CA ARG A 218 -12.04 10.25 13.46
C ARG A 218 -12.05 8.75 13.68
N VAL A 219 -11.32 8.28 14.69
CA VAL A 219 -11.17 6.85 14.96
C VAL A 219 -11.51 6.54 16.41
N GLY A 220 -11.86 5.29 16.70
CA GLY A 220 -11.86 4.76 18.06
C GLY A 220 -10.51 4.12 18.33
N THR A 221 -9.94 4.37 19.52
CA THR A 221 -8.67 3.76 19.95
C THR A 221 -8.88 2.92 21.20
N GLY A 222 -7.85 2.20 21.64
CA GLY A 222 -7.93 1.33 22.80
C GLY A 222 -7.95 2.11 24.12
N LYS A 223 -8.61 1.55 25.14
CA LYS A 223 -8.45 2.01 26.52
C LYS A 223 -6.98 1.91 26.94
N PHE A 224 -6.49 2.90 27.69
CA PHE A 224 -5.18 2.97 28.37
C PHE A 224 -4.16 1.86 28.02
N GLY A 225 -3.15 2.20 27.19
CA GLY A 225 -2.00 1.33 26.91
C GLY A 225 -2.25 0.12 26.01
N LYS A 226 -3.50 -0.17 25.62
CA LYS A 226 -3.83 -1.33 24.76
C LYS A 226 -3.55 -1.11 23.27
N THR A 227 -3.54 0.14 22.83
CA THR A 227 -3.04 0.52 21.50
C THR A 227 -1.54 0.80 21.63
N PRO A 228 -0.66 -0.07 21.12
CA PRO A 228 0.78 0.11 21.24
C PRO A 228 1.22 1.33 20.43
N VAL A 229 1.95 2.24 21.08
CA VAL A 229 2.65 3.34 20.42
C VAL A 229 3.88 2.79 19.71
N GLY A 230 4.16 3.30 18.53
CA GLY A 230 5.29 2.88 17.72
C GLY A 230 5.02 2.95 16.22
N THR A 231 5.87 2.29 15.47
CA THR A 231 5.82 2.22 14.01
C THR A 231 5.38 0.84 13.55
N PHE A 232 4.56 0.84 12.50
CA PHE A 232 3.96 -0.32 11.91
C PHE A 232 3.95 -0.20 10.39
N ILE A 233 3.72 -1.32 9.72
CA ILE A 233 3.37 -1.37 8.31
C ILE A 233 2.06 -2.13 8.12
N LEU A 234 1.26 -1.70 7.15
CA LEU A 234 0.05 -2.40 6.74
C LEU A 234 0.43 -3.64 5.92
N THR A 235 0.02 -4.84 6.30
CA THR A 235 0.51 -6.08 5.64
C THR A 235 -0.54 -6.88 4.89
N GLU A 236 -1.74 -6.99 5.45
CA GLU A 236 -2.82 -7.82 4.92
C GLU A 236 -4.14 -7.07 5.01
N LYS A 237 -5.03 -7.37 4.07
CA LYS A 237 -6.31 -6.69 3.90
C LYS A 237 -7.38 -7.71 3.60
N GLN A 238 -8.48 -7.64 4.32
CA GLN A 238 -9.61 -8.56 4.18
C GLN A 238 -10.92 -7.77 4.08
N LYS A 239 -11.75 -8.10 3.08
CA LYS A 239 -13.15 -7.70 3.01
C LYS A 239 -13.97 -8.72 3.80
N GLU A 240 -15.01 -8.27 4.49
CA GLU A 240 -15.92 -9.14 5.26
C GLU A 240 -15.15 -10.09 6.20
N PRO A 241 -14.33 -9.53 7.11
CA PRO A 241 -13.33 -10.30 7.83
C PRO A 241 -13.94 -11.24 8.88
N VAL A 242 -13.33 -12.42 9.03
CA VAL A 242 -13.53 -13.30 10.18
C VAL A 242 -12.79 -12.72 11.39
N TRP A 243 -13.43 -12.66 12.54
CA TRP A 243 -12.79 -12.22 13.77
C TRP A 243 -12.24 -13.40 14.58
N TRP A 244 -10.91 -13.47 14.70
CA TRP A 244 -10.23 -14.42 15.59
C TRP A 244 -10.12 -13.83 16.99
N HIS A 245 -11.05 -14.21 17.87
CA HIS A 245 -11.11 -13.73 19.25
C HIS A 245 -9.94 -14.28 20.08
N PRO A 246 -9.36 -13.49 21.03
CA PRO A 246 -8.27 -13.96 21.90
C PRO A 246 -8.57 -15.23 22.73
N SER A 247 -9.84 -15.60 22.89
CA SER A 247 -10.26 -16.84 23.55
C SER A 247 -10.08 -18.09 22.68
N GLY A 248 -9.63 -17.93 21.42
CA GLY A 248 -9.50 -19.01 20.44
C GLY A 248 -10.78 -19.27 19.62
N LYS A 249 -11.88 -18.55 19.88
CA LYS A 249 -13.09 -18.62 19.05
C LYS A 249 -12.94 -17.78 17.79
N SER A 250 -13.55 -18.22 16.70
CA SER A 250 -13.68 -17.44 15.46
C SER A 250 -15.14 -17.04 15.25
N TYR A 251 -15.38 -15.78 14.89
CA TYR A 251 -16.71 -15.27 14.57
C TYR A 251 -16.75 -14.83 13.10
N GLN A 252 -17.67 -15.37 12.32
CA GLN A 252 -17.79 -15.06 10.89
C GLN A 252 -18.29 -13.63 10.66
N PHE A 253 -18.09 -13.09 9.46
CA PHE A 253 -18.70 -11.81 9.10
C PHE A 253 -20.23 -11.90 9.16
N GLY A 254 -20.86 -10.88 9.76
CA GLY A 254 -22.31 -10.82 9.95
C GLY A 254 -22.81 -11.48 11.25
N GLU A 255 -21.98 -12.23 11.97
CA GLU A 255 -22.34 -12.72 13.30
C GLU A 255 -22.37 -11.54 14.32
N PRO A 256 -23.34 -11.51 15.25
CA PRO A 256 -23.47 -10.43 16.24
C PRO A 256 -22.21 -10.18 17.07
N GLU A 257 -21.42 -11.21 17.32
CA GLU A 257 -20.19 -11.16 18.09
C GLU A 257 -19.01 -10.59 17.28
N ASN A 258 -19.04 -10.62 15.95
CA ASN A 258 -17.94 -10.12 15.14
C ASN A 258 -17.90 -8.60 15.17
N ILE A 259 -16.87 -8.03 15.81
CA ILE A 259 -16.75 -6.56 15.98
C ILE A 259 -15.99 -5.82 14.86
N LEU A 260 -15.50 -6.53 13.84
CA LEU A 260 -14.53 -5.97 12.89
C LEU A 260 -15.16 -5.07 11.81
N GLY A 261 -16.48 -5.07 11.67
CA GLY A 261 -17.17 -4.33 10.61
C GLY A 261 -16.88 -4.91 9.23
N THR A 262 -16.83 -4.05 8.20
CA THR A 262 -16.79 -4.50 6.80
C THR A 262 -15.39 -4.73 6.24
N ARG A 263 -14.34 -4.18 6.86
CA ARG A 263 -12.95 -4.29 6.41
C ARG A 263 -12.01 -4.48 7.58
N TRP A 264 -10.97 -5.26 7.34
CA TRP A 264 -9.81 -5.44 8.23
C TRP A 264 -8.52 -5.14 7.48
N MET A 265 -7.60 -4.45 8.14
CA MET A 265 -6.25 -4.16 7.66
C MET A 265 -5.24 -4.45 8.77
N SER A 266 -4.48 -5.54 8.62
CA SER A 266 -3.47 -5.98 9.60
C SER A 266 -2.31 -5.00 9.68
N LEU A 267 -1.86 -4.73 10.90
CA LEU A 267 -0.66 -3.96 11.17
C LEU A 267 0.42 -4.87 11.75
N LYS A 268 1.64 -4.75 11.23
CA LYS A 268 2.81 -5.45 11.74
C LYS A 268 3.80 -4.44 12.31
N ALA A 269 4.25 -4.66 13.53
CA ALA A 269 5.24 -3.81 14.19
C ALA A 269 6.57 -3.79 13.43
N THR A 270 7.23 -2.64 13.45
CA THR A 270 8.54 -2.38 12.82
C THR A 270 9.46 -1.58 13.73
N GLY A 271 10.75 -1.49 13.35
CA GLY A 271 11.76 -0.76 14.13
C GLY A 271 11.86 -1.32 15.55
N ASN A 272 11.81 -0.42 16.53
CA ASN A 272 11.90 -0.75 17.96
C ASN A 272 10.54 -1.10 18.60
N THR A 273 9.46 -1.16 17.81
CA THR A 273 8.12 -1.45 18.32
C THR A 273 8.00 -2.95 18.63
N PRO A 274 7.58 -3.35 19.85
CA PRO A 274 7.40 -4.76 20.19
C PRO A 274 6.43 -5.47 19.25
N ASP A 275 6.70 -6.75 18.96
CA ASP A 275 5.80 -7.56 18.14
C ASP A 275 4.43 -7.70 18.81
N VAL A 276 3.39 -7.30 18.10
CA VAL A 276 2.00 -7.38 18.54
C VAL A 276 1.20 -8.14 17.49
N LYS A 277 0.46 -9.16 17.94
CA LYS A 277 -0.36 -10.01 17.07
C LYS A 277 -1.84 -9.63 17.20
N GLY A 278 -2.60 -9.85 16.13
CA GLY A 278 -4.04 -9.58 16.11
C GLY A 278 -4.38 -8.08 16.15
N TYR A 279 -3.46 -7.22 15.71
CA TYR A 279 -3.63 -5.77 15.69
C TYR A 279 -3.90 -5.25 14.28
N GLY A 280 -4.76 -4.24 14.15
CA GLY A 280 -5.16 -3.72 12.85
C GLY A 280 -6.04 -2.49 12.89
N ILE A 281 -6.33 -1.97 11.70
CA ILE A 281 -7.34 -0.95 11.43
C ILE A 281 -8.58 -1.66 10.88
N HIS A 282 -9.75 -1.40 11.46
CA HIS A 282 -10.97 -2.08 11.06
C HIS A 282 -12.23 -1.21 11.21
N GLY A 283 -13.34 -1.69 10.64
CA GLY A 283 -14.66 -1.07 10.77
C GLY A 283 -15.26 -1.26 12.17
N THR A 284 -16.55 -1.01 12.34
CA THR A 284 -17.24 -1.32 13.61
C THR A 284 -18.75 -1.40 13.40
N TRP A 285 -19.42 -2.24 14.19
CA TRP A 285 -20.90 -2.23 14.33
C TRP A 285 -21.37 -1.34 15.48
N GLU A 286 -20.44 -0.69 16.18
CA GLU A 286 -20.70 0.26 17.26
C GLU A 286 -20.22 1.67 16.84
N PRO A 287 -20.93 2.40 15.95
CA PRO A 287 -20.50 3.72 15.50
C PRO A 287 -20.26 4.73 16.63
N GLN A 288 -20.98 4.57 17.75
CA GLN A 288 -20.82 5.36 18.97
C GLN A 288 -19.48 5.18 19.71
N SER A 289 -18.70 4.15 19.35
CA SER A 289 -17.35 3.92 19.88
C SER A 289 -16.30 4.80 19.18
N ILE A 290 -16.63 5.38 18.02
CA ILE A 290 -15.71 6.25 17.28
C ILE A 290 -15.49 7.57 18.02
N GLY A 291 -14.24 8.00 18.14
CA GLY A 291 -13.85 9.18 18.89
C GLY A 291 -13.66 8.95 20.38
N LYS A 292 -13.65 7.68 20.83
CA LYS A 292 -13.45 7.29 22.22
C LYS A 292 -12.31 6.26 22.33
N ALA A 293 -11.60 6.30 23.45
CA ALA A 293 -10.64 5.27 23.83
C ALA A 293 -11.38 4.09 24.49
N GLU A 294 -12.09 3.29 23.70
CA GLU A 294 -12.95 2.20 24.20
C GLU A 294 -12.56 0.81 23.69
N SER A 295 -11.69 0.71 22.67
CA SER A 295 -11.37 -0.56 22.04
C SER A 295 -10.47 -1.46 22.91
N ALA A 296 -10.38 -2.73 22.53
CA ALA A 296 -9.43 -3.68 23.13
C ALA A 296 -7.97 -3.48 22.64
N GLY A 297 -7.73 -2.49 21.77
CA GLY A 297 -6.42 -2.16 21.24
C GLY A 297 -6.50 -1.61 19.81
N CYS A 298 -7.24 -2.27 18.92
CA CYS A 298 -7.29 -1.94 17.49
C CYS A 298 -7.84 -0.54 17.18
N VAL A 299 -7.49 -0.01 16.01
CA VAL A 299 -8.02 1.26 15.50
C VAL A 299 -9.36 1.00 14.82
N ARG A 300 -10.44 1.52 15.41
CA ARG A 300 -11.81 1.39 14.91
C ARG A 300 -12.18 2.58 14.02
N MET A 301 -12.87 2.32 12.93
CA MET A 301 -13.37 3.33 11.99
C MET A 301 -14.83 3.07 11.66
N ARG A 302 -15.52 4.08 11.13
CA ARG A 302 -16.82 3.86 10.49
C ARG A 302 -16.65 2.98 9.26
N ASN A 303 -17.64 2.13 8.96
CA ASN A 303 -17.54 1.17 7.86
C ASN A 303 -17.30 1.87 6.52
N GLU A 304 -17.96 2.99 6.25
CA GLU A 304 -17.81 3.74 5.00
C GLU A 304 -16.38 4.32 4.86
N GLU A 305 -15.81 4.78 5.98
CA GLU A 305 -14.47 5.38 6.01
C GLU A 305 -13.36 4.32 5.91
N VAL A 306 -13.53 3.15 6.55
CA VAL A 306 -12.56 2.06 6.41
C VAL A 306 -12.62 1.43 5.02
N GLU A 307 -13.78 1.40 4.36
CA GLU A 307 -13.92 0.95 2.98
C GLU A 307 -13.23 1.88 1.98
N GLU A 308 -13.35 3.18 2.22
CA GLU A 308 -12.61 4.20 1.48
C GLU A 308 -11.10 4.01 1.69
N LEU A 309 -10.64 3.95 2.94
CA LEU A 309 -9.24 3.75 3.30
C LEU A 309 -8.66 2.45 2.70
N TYR A 310 -9.42 1.36 2.82
CA TYR A 310 -9.12 0.07 2.19
C TYR A 310 -9.00 0.21 0.67
N THR A 311 -9.79 1.08 0.03
CA THR A 311 -9.70 1.22 -1.42
C THR A 311 -8.33 1.76 -1.81
N TYR A 312 -7.77 2.77 -1.14
CA TYR A 312 -6.59 3.48 -1.65
C TYR A 312 -5.26 3.15 -0.95
N LEU A 313 -5.26 2.66 0.29
CA LEU A 313 -4.00 2.33 0.96
C LEU A 313 -3.42 1.00 0.45
N PRO A 314 -2.20 0.99 -0.11
CA PRO A 314 -1.50 -0.25 -0.47
C PRO A 314 -0.95 -0.97 0.78
N ASN A 315 -0.71 -2.28 0.65
CA ASN A 315 0.14 -2.99 1.60
C ASN A 315 1.55 -2.38 1.56
N GLY A 316 2.22 -2.32 2.71
CA GLY A 316 3.49 -1.63 2.90
C GLY A 316 3.35 -0.17 3.34
N THR A 317 2.14 0.39 3.38
CA THR A 317 1.90 1.74 3.92
C THR A 317 2.42 1.82 5.35
N ALA A 318 3.27 2.82 5.62
CA ALA A 318 3.79 3.09 6.96
C ALA A 318 2.68 3.69 7.84
N VAL A 319 2.60 3.19 9.08
CA VAL A 319 1.63 3.62 10.08
C VAL A 319 2.39 3.93 11.38
N GLU A 320 2.33 5.17 11.83
CA GLU A 320 2.82 5.60 13.13
C GLU A 320 1.63 5.73 14.09
N ILE A 321 1.74 5.15 15.28
CA ILE A 321 0.78 5.34 16.37
C ILE A 321 1.48 6.13 17.46
N VAL A 322 0.93 7.29 17.79
CA VAL A 322 1.41 8.16 18.86
C VAL A 322 0.34 8.30 19.95
N GLU A 323 0.73 8.91 21.07
CA GLU A 323 -0.21 9.23 22.15
C GLU A 323 -1.31 10.22 21.75
#